data_AF-A0A1D6F8I1-F1
#
_entry.id   AF-A0A1D6F8I1-F1
#
_cell.length_a   1.000
_cell.length_b   1.000
_cell.length_c   1.000
_cell.angle_alpha   90.00
_cell.angle_beta   90.00
_cell.angle_gamma   90.00
#
_symmetry.space_group_name_H-M   'P 1'
#
loop_
_entity.id
_entity.type
_entity.pdbx_description
1 polymer ?
#
loop_
_entity_poly.entity_id
_entity_poly.type
_entity_poly.pdbx_seq_one_letter_code
_entity_poly.pdbx_strand_id
1 'polypeptide(L)'
;MFFIEVSLLTGIVMGGGAGVSLHGKFRVATNNTVFAMPETSLGLFPDVGASYFLARLPGFYGEYVALVGARLDGAEMLACGLATHFVPSNRMLLLEESLKKVDTSNSFVVCSTIDQFCQQPSLKQKSSLNRLEIINKCFSKRTVEEIISSLGCRAILVDKDKNPKVHILPYLAPLHQNSLHRTYFI
;
A
#
# COMPACT_ATOMS: atom_id res chain seq x y z
N MET A 1 4.82 -20.02 -21.95
CA MET A 1 5.96 -19.95 -21.00
C MET A 1 5.65 -18.85 -20.01
N PHE A 2 5.35 -19.20 -18.76
CA PHE A 2 5.06 -18.20 -17.73
C PHE A 2 6.38 -17.77 -17.10
N PHE A 3 6.70 -16.48 -17.20
CA PHE A 3 7.86 -15.91 -16.52
C PHE A 3 7.51 -15.65 -15.05
N ILE A 4 8.47 -15.90 -14.15
CA ILE A 4 8.34 -15.51 -12.75
C ILE A 4 8.96 -14.14 -12.57
N GLU A 5 8.18 -13.21 -12.05
CA GLU A 5 8.65 -11.89 -11.66
C GLU A 5 8.88 -11.84 -10.14
N VAL A 6 10.03 -11.31 -9.74
CA VAL A 6 10.36 -10.98 -8.35
C VAL A 6 10.70 -9.51 -8.27
N SER A 7 9.84 -8.72 -7.64
CA SER A 7 10.01 -7.28 -7.47
C SER A 7 10.64 -6.99 -6.11
N LEU A 8 11.86 -6.44 -6.12
CA LEU A 8 12.61 -6.06 -4.92
C LEU A 8 12.31 -4.59 -4.59
N LEU A 9 11.39 -4.37 -3.64
CA LEU A 9 10.86 -3.06 -3.30
C LEU A 9 11.80 -2.36 -2.31
N THR A 10 12.88 -1.74 -2.79
CA THR A 10 13.81 -0.99 -1.91
C THR A 10 13.66 0.52 -2.11
N GLY A 11 13.36 1.25 -1.03
CA GLY A 11 13.15 2.70 -1.09
C GLY A 11 11.71 3.09 -1.44
N ILE A 12 11.54 4.18 -2.18
CA ILE A 12 10.23 4.75 -2.48
C ILE A 12 9.58 4.00 -3.65
N VAL A 13 8.36 3.50 -3.44
CA VAL A 13 7.54 2.80 -4.45
C VAL A 13 6.20 3.52 -4.59
N MET A 14 6.06 4.35 -5.62
CA MET A 14 4.87 5.16 -5.86
C MET A 14 4.50 5.18 -7.34
N GLY A 15 3.22 5.41 -7.66
CA GLY A 15 2.71 5.54 -9.03
C GLY A 15 3.21 4.43 -9.96
N GLY A 16 3.88 4.80 -11.05
CA GLY A 16 4.43 3.84 -12.01
C GLY A 16 5.32 2.76 -11.40
N GLY A 17 6.10 3.08 -10.36
CA GLY A 17 6.91 2.10 -9.63
C GLY A 17 6.06 1.04 -8.92
N ALA A 18 4.92 1.45 -8.36
CA ALA A 18 3.94 0.51 -7.83
C ALA A 18 3.29 -0.32 -8.95
N GLY A 19 2.98 0.32 -10.07
CA GLY A 19 2.41 -0.31 -11.26
C GLY A 19 3.24 -1.46 -11.81
N VAL A 20 4.56 -1.26 -11.98
CA VAL A 20 5.43 -2.33 -12.49
C VAL A 20 5.70 -3.44 -11.49
N SER A 21 5.50 -3.19 -10.19
CA SER A 21 5.96 -4.10 -9.13
C SER A 21 4.83 -4.88 -8.46
N LEU A 22 3.65 -4.29 -8.30
CA LEU A 22 2.61 -4.85 -7.44
C LEU A 22 1.72 -5.89 -8.12
N HIS A 23 1.82 -6.03 -9.45
CA HIS A 23 1.16 -7.10 -10.20
C HIS A 23 1.99 -8.40 -10.22
N GLY A 24 3.27 -8.31 -9.86
CA GLY A 24 4.18 -9.44 -9.78
C GLY A 24 3.77 -10.44 -8.68
N LYS A 25 4.13 -11.71 -8.90
CA LYS A 25 3.82 -12.79 -7.96
C LYS A 25 4.59 -12.66 -6.65
N PHE A 26 5.86 -12.28 -6.72
CA PHE A 26 6.71 -12.07 -5.54
C PHE A 26 7.06 -10.60 -5.39
N ARG A 27 6.66 -10.02 -4.26
CA ARG A 27 6.84 -8.62 -3.91
C ARG A 27 7.56 -8.57 -2.58
N VAL A 28 8.84 -8.21 -2.60
CA VAL A 28 9.73 -8.27 -1.43
C VAL A 28 9.95 -6.86 -0.91
N ALA A 29 9.36 -6.56 0.25
CA ALA A 29 9.58 -5.30 0.95
C ALA A 29 10.78 -5.37 1.91
N THR A 30 11.25 -4.21 2.32
CA THR A 30 12.41 -4.03 3.22
C THR A 30 12.09 -2.96 4.27
N ASN A 31 12.96 -2.76 5.25
CA ASN A 31 12.82 -1.70 6.25
C ASN A 31 12.88 -0.27 5.64
N ASN A 32 13.45 -0.12 4.45
CA ASN A 32 13.57 1.17 3.76
C ASN A 32 12.43 1.39 2.75
N THR A 33 11.52 0.43 2.59
CA THR A 33 10.42 0.55 1.64
C THR A 33 9.40 1.56 2.14
N VAL A 34 9.00 2.48 1.26
CA VAL A 34 7.91 3.43 1.49
C VAL A 34 7.00 3.41 0.28
N PHE A 35 5.80 2.88 0.46
CA PHE A 35 4.76 2.83 -0.56
C PHE A 35 3.76 3.97 -0.37
N ALA A 36 3.30 4.57 -1.47
CA ALA A 36 2.15 5.47 -1.48
C ALA A 36 1.57 5.61 -2.90
N MET A 37 0.32 6.04 -2.99
CA MET A 37 -0.33 6.49 -4.23
C MET A 37 -0.71 7.97 -4.09
N PRO A 38 0.23 8.91 -4.32
CA PRO A 38 0.02 10.34 -4.09
C PRO A 38 -0.73 11.05 -5.24
N GLU A 39 -1.20 10.34 -6.25
CA GLU A 39 -1.83 10.87 -7.47
C GLU A 39 -3.02 11.78 -7.15
N THR A 40 -3.79 11.44 -6.12
CA THR A 40 -4.95 12.23 -5.66
C THR A 40 -4.57 13.62 -5.16
N SER A 41 -3.36 13.79 -4.62
CA SER A 41 -2.84 15.11 -4.23
C SER A 41 -2.43 15.98 -5.43
N LEU A 42 -2.20 15.36 -6.59
CA LEU A 42 -1.76 16.01 -7.83
C LEU A 42 -2.91 16.29 -8.80
N GLY A 43 -4.16 16.02 -8.43
CA GLY A 43 -5.28 16.15 -9.36
C GLY A 43 -5.55 14.91 -10.22
N LEU A 44 -4.87 13.79 -9.93
CA LEU A 44 -4.96 12.53 -10.68
C LEU A 44 -5.63 11.44 -9.86
N PHE A 45 -5.84 10.26 -10.44
CA PHE A 45 -6.31 9.07 -9.73
C PHE A 45 -5.21 8.01 -9.69
N PRO A 46 -5.18 7.12 -8.67
CA PRO A 46 -4.26 5.99 -8.64
C PRO A 46 -4.49 5.11 -9.87
N ASP A 47 -3.55 5.17 -10.79
CA ASP A 47 -3.59 4.50 -12.09
C ASP A 47 -2.83 3.17 -12.03
N VAL A 48 -2.29 2.70 -13.16
CA VAL A 48 -1.42 1.51 -13.25
C VAL A 48 -1.96 0.23 -12.59
N GLY A 49 -3.28 0.06 -12.61
CA GLY A 49 -3.96 -1.08 -12.00
C GLY A 49 -4.00 -1.02 -10.46
N ALA A 50 -3.81 0.15 -9.85
CA ALA A 50 -3.93 0.32 -8.41
C ALA A 50 -5.28 -0.08 -7.85
N SER A 51 -6.34 0.11 -8.62
CA SER A 51 -7.65 -0.44 -8.33
C SER A 51 -7.64 -1.95 -8.08
N TYR A 52 -6.86 -2.70 -8.85
CA TYR A 52 -6.78 -4.15 -8.71
C TYR A 52 -6.14 -4.54 -7.37
N PHE A 53 -4.97 -4.00 -7.04
CA PHE A 53 -4.28 -4.40 -5.81
C PHE A 53 -4.82 -3.70 -4.55
N LEU A 54 -5.33 -2.47 -4.65
CA LEU A 54 -5.91 -1.74 -3.51
C LEU A 54 -7.27 -2.30 -3.11
N ALA A 55 -8.14 -2.68 -4.06
CA ALA A 55 -9.46 -3.26 -3.74
C ALA A 55 -9.37 -4.63 -3.03
N ARG A 56 -8.19 -5.27 -3.03
CA ARG A 56 -7.93 -6.55 -2.35
C ARG A 56 -7.33 -6.38 -0.96
N LEU A 57 -7.11 -5.14 -0.52
CA LEU A 57 -6.63 -4.88 0.83
C LEU A 57 -7.76 -5.08 1.86
N PRO A 58 -7.41 -5.32 3.14
CA PRO A 58 -8.42 -5.61 4.16
C PRO A 58 -9.47 -4.51 4.31
N GLY A 59 -10.76 -4.89 4.23
CA GLY A 59 -11.88 -3.97 4.41
C GLY A 59 -11.82 -2.78 3.45
N PHE A 60 -11.88 -1.57 4.00
CA PHE A 60 -11.83 -0.32 3.25
C PHE A 60 -10.43 0.33 3.30
N TYR A 61 -9.39 -0.46 3.62
CA TYR A 61 -8.02 0.06 3.72
C TYR A 61 -7.47 0.52 2.36
N GLY A 62 -7.84 -0.15 1.27
CA GLY A 62 -7.48 0.26 -0.09
C GLY A 62 -8.01 1.64 -0.46
N GLU A 63 -9.27 1.92 -0.12
CA GLU A 63 -9.87 3.24 -0.31
C GLU A 63 -9.16 4.32 0.48
N TYR A 64 -8.84 4.04 1.74
CA TYR A 64 -8.07 4.95 2.58
C TYR A 64 -6.72 5.29 1.95
N VAL A 65 -5.98 4.28 1.50
CA VAL A 65 -4.67 4.48 0.88
C VAL A 65 -4.78 5.26 -0.43
N ALA A 66 -5.79 4.95 -1.26
CA ALA A 66 -6.03 5.64 -2.53
C ALA A 66 -6.44 7.10 -2.37
N LEU A 67 -7.43 7.38 -1.51
CA LEU A 67 -8.02 8.71 -1.35
C LEU A 67 -7.15 9.66 -0.53
N VAL A 68 -6.47 9.13 0.50
CA VAL A 68 -5.62 9.94 1.39
C VAL A 68 -4.19 10.05 0.86
N GLY A 69 -3.75 9.14 -0.02
CA GLY A 69 -2.35 9.05 -0.43
C GLY A 69 -1.44 8.63 0.75
N ALA A 70 -1.96 7.77 1.63
CA ALA A 70 -1.28 7.36 2.84
C ALA A 70 0.05 6.66 2.52
N ARG A 71 1.09 6.96 3.31
CA ARG A 71 2.40 6.31 3.20
C ARG A 71 2.42 5.07 4.08
N LEU A 72 2.81 3.94 3.49
CA LEU A 72 2.97 2.66 4.17
C LEU A 72 4.45 2.27 4.17
N ASP A 73 4.97 1.86 5.33
CA ASP A 73 6.30 1.26 5.36
C ASP A 73 6.27 -0.23 4.98
N GLY A 74 7.45 -0.83 4.79
CA GLY A 74 7.54 -2.24 4.39
C GLY A 74 6.86 -3.24 5.35
N ALA A 75 6.75 -2.92 6.64
CA ALA A 75 6.05 -3.76 7.60
C ALA A 75 4.53 -3.67 7.40
N GLU A 76 4.02 -2.47 7.19
CA GLU A 76 2.62 -2.24 6.85
C GLU A 76 2.23 -2.88 5.52
N MET A 77 3.10 -2.80 4.52
CA MET A 77 2.88 -3.46 3.22
C MET A 77 2.75 -4.98 3.37
N LEU A 78 3.60 -5.62 4.17
CA LEU A 78 3.49 -7.05 4.44
C LEU A 78 2.17 -7.35 5.16
N ALA A 79 1.86 -6.60 6.22
CA ALA A 79 0.69 -6.86 7.05
C ALA A 79 -0.65 -6.66 6.32
N CYS A 80 -0.72 -5.72 5.36
CA CYS A 80 -1.92 -5.51 4.54
C CYS A 80 -1.98 -6.38 3.27
N GLY A 81 -0.93 -7.14 2.95
CA GLY A 81 -0.87 -8.02 1.78
C GLY A 81 -0.37 -7.35 0.49
N LEU A 82 0.04 -6.08 0.54
CA LEU A 82 0.70 -5.41 -0.60
C LEU A 82 2.08 -6.02 -0.89
N ALA A 83 2.84 -6.39 0.14
CA ALA A 83 4.05 -7.17 0.00
C ALA A 83 3.77 -8.62 0.36
N THR A 84 4.43 -9.54 -0.35
CA THR A 84 4.35 -10.98 -0.06
C THR A 84 5.37 -11.42 0.98
N HIS A 85 6.52 -10.76 0.98
CA HIS A 85 7.68 -11.11 1.80
C HIS A 85 8.32 -9.84 2.34
N PHE A 86 9.00 -9.96 3.48
CA PHE A 86 9.81 -8.90 4.06
C PHE A 86 11.23 -9.40 4.30
N VAL A 87 12.20 -8.73 3.71
CA VAL A 87 13.63 -9.03 3.84
C VAL A 87 14.35 -7.78 4.32
N PRO A 88 15.08 -7.84 5.45
CA PRO A 88 15.90 -6.72 5.92
C PRO A 88 16.87 -6.24 4.83
N SER A 89 17.06 -4.92 4.69
CA SER A 89 17.87 -4.34 3.61
C SER A 89 19.32 -4.85 3.59
N ASN A 90 19.88 -5.24 4.74
CA ASN A 90 21.23 -5.81 4.84
C ASN A 90 21.35 -7.24 4.28
N ARG A 91 20.25 -7.94 4.03
CA ARG A 91 20.23 -9.29 3.43
C ARG A 91 19.87 -9.28 1.93
N MET A 92 19.55 -8.11 1.37
CA MET A 92 19.05 -8.00 -0.01
C MET A 92 20.08 -8.42 -1.07
N LEU A 93 21.36 -8.08 -0.88
CA LEU A 93 22.42 -8.50 -1.81
C LEU A 93 22.54 -10.03 -1.87
N LEU A 94 22.48 -10.69 -0.71
CA LEU A 94 22.55 -12.16 -0.61
C LEU A 94 21.33 -12.82 -1.25
N LEU A 95 20.15 -12.22 -1.09
CA LEU A 95 18.93 -12.67 -1.77
C LEU A 95 19.09 -12.58 -3.28
N GLU A 96 19.56 -11.45 -3.80
CA GLU A 96 19.75 -11.23 -5.24
C GLU A 96 20.74 -12.24 -5.83
N GLU A 97 21.88 -12.46 -5.17
CA GLU A 97 22.85 -13.48 -5.56
C GLU A 97 22.27 -14.90 -5.54
N SER A 98 21.39 -15.19 -4.59
CA SER A 98 20.74 -16.50 -4.49
C SER A 98 19.71 -16.69 -5.61
N LEU A 99 18.91 -15.65 -5.92
CA LEU A 99 17.94 -15.67 -7.00
C LEU A 99 18.59 -15.81 -8.38
N LYS A 100 19.76 -15.20 -8.62
CA LYS A 100 20.54 -15.36 -9.87
C LYS A 100 20.98 -16.80 -10.13
N LYS A 101 21.10 -17.63 -9.10
CA LYS A 101 21.48 -19.05 -9.20
C LYS A 101 20.29 -19.98 -9.44
N VAL A 102 19.06 -19.47 -9.36
CA VAL A 102 17.85 -20.25 -9.57
C VAL A 102 17.58 -20.36 -11.08
N ASP A 103 17.90 -21.52 -11.67
CA ASP A 103 17.69 -21.80 -13.10
C ASP A 103 16.36 -22.52 -13.37
N THR A 104 15.30 -22.16 -12.63
CA THR A 104 13.98 -22.78 -12.78
C THR A 104 12.86 -21.76 -12.75
N SER A 105 11.87 -21.96 -13.61
CA SER A 105 10.61 -21.22 -13.58
C SER A 105 9.59 -21.80 -12.59
N ASN A 106 10.04 -22.56 -11.58
CA ASN A 106 9.18 -23.09 -10.54
C ASN A 106 9.00 -22.08 -9.39
N SER A 107 7.78 -21.58 -9.21
CA SER A 107 7.44 -20.63 -8.14
C SER A 107 7.73 -21.18 -6.74
N PHE A 108 7.61 -22.48 -6.52
CA PHE A 108 7.88 -23.06 -5.21
C PHE A 108 9.35 -22.90 -4.81
N VAL A 109 10.25 -23.09 -5.77
CA VAL A 109 11.69 -22.92 -5.55
C VAL A 109 12.02 -21.45 -5.29
N VAL A 110 11.48 -20.54 -6.10
CA VAL A 110 11.68 -19.09 -5.90
C VAL A 110 11.14 -18.63 -4.54
N CYS A 111 9.94 -19.07 -4.15
CA CYS A 111 9.37 -18.79 -2.83
C CYS A 111 10.29 -19.27 -1.72
N SER A 112 10.70 -20.55 -1.78
CA SER A 112 11.59 -21.16 -0.79
C SER A 112 12.93 -20.43 -0.68
N THR A 113 13.48 -19.93 -1.81
CA THR A 113 14.70 -19.11 -1.81
C THR A 113 14.47 -17.78 -1.10
N ILE A 114 13.36 -17.09 -1.36
CA ILE A 114 13.05 -15.80 -0.70
C ILE A 114 12.81 -16.01 0.80
N ASP A 115 12.12 -17.09 1.19
CA ASP A 115 11.78 -17.42 2.58
C ASP A 115 13.01 -17.57 3.47
N GLN A 116 14.14 -18.06 2.95
CA GLN A 116 15.41 -18.16 3.69
C GLN A 116 15.94 -16.80 4.18
N PHE A 117 15.55 -15.71 3.51
CA PHE A 117 15.98 -14.35 3.85
C PHE A 117 14.91 -13.56 4.60
N CYS A 118 13.70 -14.11 4.72
CA CYS A 118 12.58 -13.41 5.31
C CYS A 118 12.73 -13.21 6.81
N GLN A 119 12.12 -12.14 7.30
CA GLN A 119 11.95 -11.86 8.71
C GLN A 119 10.56 -11.28 8.94
N GLN A 120 9.93 -11.61 10.07
CA GLN A 120 8.68 -10.98 10.47
C GLN A 120 8.96 -9.59 11.07
N PRO A 121 8.53 -8.48 10.44
CA PRO A 121 8.67 -7.16 11.01
C PRO A 121 7.58 -6.88 12.04
N SER A 122 7.88 -6.01 13.02
CA SER A 122 6.87 -5.49 13.96
C SER A 122 6.23 -4.22 13.39
N LEU A 123 4.90 -4.11 13.48
CA LEU A 123 4.20 -2.88 13.16
C LEU A 123 4.54 -1.78 14.17
N LYS A 124 4.74 -0.55 13.67
CA LYS A 124 4.92 0.63 14.51
C LYS A 124 3.62 0.96 15.25
N GLN A 125 3.71 1.49 16.47
CA GLN A 125 2.52 1.91 17.24
C GLN A 125 1.63 2.90 16.47
N LYS A 126 2.24 3.79 15.67
CA LYS A 126 1.54 4.80 14.86
C LYS A 126 1.05 4.29 13.49
N SER A 127 1.18 3.00 13.20
CA SER A 127 0.71 2.41 11.94
C SER A 127 -0.77 2.69 11.71
N SER A 128 -1.15 2.98 10.46
CA SER A 128 -2.56 3.14 10.10
C SER A 128 -3.35 1.83 10.24
N LEU A 129 -2.69 0.66 10.19
CA LEU A 129 -3.33 -0.63 10.40
C LEU A 129 -3.86 -0.79 11.83
N ASN A 130 -3.23 -0.17 12.83
CA ASN A 130 -3.75 -0.14 14.20
C ASN A 130 -5.07 0.64 14.33
N ARG A 131 -5.45 1.39 13.29
CA ARG A 131 -6.69 2.19 13.21
C ARG A 131 -7.66 1.62 12.18
N LEU A 132 -7.49 0.36 11.77
CA LEU A 132 -8.28 -0.26 10.70
C LEU A 132 -9.79 -0.23 10.98
N GLU A 133 -10.23 -0.38 12.23
CA GLU A 133 -11.65 -0.28 12.59
C GLU A 133 -12.23 1.11 12.30
N ILE A 134 -11.48 2.17 12.63
CA ILE A 134 -11.88 3.55 12.38
C ILE A 134 -11.90 3.81 10.87
N ILE A 135 -10.88 3.33 10.15
CA ILE A 135 -10.78 3.42 8.70
C ILE A 135 -11.99 2.75 8.06
N ASN A 136 -12.26 1.49 8.39
CA ASN A 136 -13.41 0.75 7.86
C ASN A 136 -14.71 1.51 8.09
N LYS A 137 -14.93 2.04 9.29
CA LYS A 137 -16.16 2.77 9.61
C LYS A 137 -16.29 4.11 8.86
N CYS A 138 -15.18 4.79 8.56
CA CYS A 138 -15.19 6.07 7.84
C CYS A 138 -15.30 5.88 6.32
N PHE A 139 -14.59 4.89 5.78
CA PHE A 139 -14.48 4.67 4.34
C PHE A 139 -15.58 3.74 3.81
N SER A 140 -16.36 3.06 4.66
CA SER A 140 -17.54 2.28 4.22
C SER A 140 -18.73 3.13 3.72
N LYS A 141 -18.56 4.43 3.49
CA LYS A 141 -19.63 5.32 3.03
C LYS A 141 -19.75 5.25 1.52
N ARG A 142 -20.87 5.73 0.95
CA ARG A 142 -21.13 5.58 -0.50
C ARG A 142 -20.61 6.74 -1.34
N THR A 143 -20.30 7.86 -0.70
CA THR A 143 -19.79 9.04 -1.37
C THR A 143 -18.64 9.63 -0.58
N VAL A 144 -17.77 10.34 -1.29
CA VAL A 144 -16.60 10.96 -0.67
C VAL A 144 -17.02 12.05 0.32
N GLU A 145 -18.12 12.76 0.04
CA GLU A 145 -18.70 13.74 0.97
C GLU A 145 -19.12 13.11 2.30
N GLU A 146 -19.72 11.91 2.27
CA GLU A 146 -20.07 11.16 3.48
C GLU A 146 -18.82 10.67 4.22
N ILE A 147 -17.79 10.23 3.49
CA ILE A 147 -16.49 9.85 4.07
C ILE A 147 -15.88 11.05 4.81
N ILE A 148 -15.81 12.21 4.15
CA ILE A 148 -15.29 13.46 4.74
C ILE A 148 -16.08 13.85 5.98
N SER A 149 -17.42 13.81 5.91
CA SER A 149 -18.30 14.10 7.05
C SER A 149 -18.03 13.14 8.23
N SER A 150 -17.91 11.84 7.95
CA SER A 150 -17.58 10.83 8.97
C SER A 150 -16.20 11.01 9.58
N LEU A 151 -15.22 11.48 8.81
CA LEU A 151 -13.88 11.83 9.31
C LEU A 151 -13.93 13.10 10.17
N GLY A 152 -14.64 14.13 9.74
CA GLY A 152 -14.82 15.40 10.47
C GLY A 152 -15.47 15.22 11.83
N CYS A 153 -16.52 14.40 11.93
CA CYS A 153 -17.13 14.05 13.22
C CYS A 153 -16.18 13.32 14.19
N ARG A 154 -15.08 12.74 13.70
CA ARG A 154 -14.09 11.98 14.49
C ARG A 154 -12.74 12.68 14.63
N ALA A 155 -12.48 13.75 13.87
CA ALA A 155 -11.27 14.55 13.95
C ALA A 155 -11.06 15.24 15.31
N ILE A 156 -12.06 15.17 16.21
CA ILE A 156 -11.93 15.54 17.63
C ILE A 156 -10.99 14.57 18.39
N LEU A 157 -10.59 13.42 17.81
CA LEU A 157 -9.77 12.40 18.47
C LEU A 157 -8.35 12.20 17.89
N VAL A 158 -7.80 13.15 17.13
CA VAL A 158 -6.42 13.02 16.60
C VAL A 158 -5.58 14.25 16.97
N ASP A 159 -4.72 14.05 17.98
CA ASP A 159 -3.46 14.75 18.26
C ASP A 159 -3.51 16.29 18.46
N LYS A 160 -3.36 16.73 19.73
CA LYS A 160 -3.28 18.14 20.13
C LYS A 160 -1.98 18.85 19.73
N ASP A 161 -0.96 18.15 19.22
CA ASP A 161 0.38 18.75 19.06
C ASP A 161 0.80 19.11 17.63
N LYS A 162 -0.05 18.90 16.61
CA LYS A 162 0.17 19.51 15.28
C LYS A 162 -1.15 19.93 14.68
N ASN A 163 -1.27 21.24 14.48
CA ASN A 163 -2.25 21.96 13.66
C ASN A 163 -3.22 21.03 12.90
N PRO A 164 -4.51 20.93 13.28
CA PRO A 164 -5.48 20.02 12.67
C PRO A 164 -5.95 20.59 11.32
N LYS A 165 -5.02 20.95 10.45
CA LYS A 165 -5.31 20.98 9.01
C LYS A 165 -5.22 19.55 8.55
N VAL A 166 -6.35 18.87 8.69
CA VAL A 166 -6.76 17.76 7.86
C VAL A 166 -6.61 18.25 6.41
N HIS A 167 -5.39 18.21 5.85
CA HIS A 167 -5.12 18.37 4.42
C HIS A 167 -5.56 17.10 3.68
N ILE A 168 -6.66 16.48 4.15
CA ILE A 168 -7.30 15.36 3.50
C ILE A 168 -8.24 16.03 2.50
N LEU A 169 -7.84 16.00 1.22
CA LEU A 169 -8.69 16.30 0.05
C LEU A 169 -8.91 17.78 -0.40
N PRO A 170 -8.00 18.78 -0.28
CA PRO A 170 -8.31 20.10 -0.87
C PRO A 170 -8.07 20.21 -2.39
N TYR A 171 -7.50 19.21 -3.07
CA TYR A 171 -6.92 19.43 -4.41
C TYR A 171 -7.47 18.59 -5.56
N LEU A 172 -8.66 18.01 -5.40
CA LEU A 172 -9.40 17.40 -6.50
C LEU A 172 -10.85 17.84 -6.47
N ALA A 173 -11.40 18.19 -7.64
CA ALA A 173 -12.82 18.44 -7.78
C ALA A 173 -13.60 17.21 -7.28
N PRO A 174 -14.68 17.38 -6.48
CA PRO A 174 -15.47 16.28 -5.89
C PRO A 174 -15.88 15.20 -6.91
N LEU A 175 -16.04 15.57 -8.18
CA LEU A 175 -16.37 14.68 -9.29
C LEU A 175 -15.32 13.57 -9.52
N HIS A 176 -14.02 13.88 -9.45
CA HIS A 176 -12.98 12.88 -9.69
C HIS A 176 -12.85 11.90 -8.54
N GLN A 177 -13.04 12.35 -7.30
CA GLN A 177 -12.98 11.48 -6.12
C GLN A 177 -14.20 10.57 -6.03
N ASN A 178 -15.39 11.07 -6.37
CA ASN A 178 -16.59 10.22 -6.46
C ASN A 178 -16.50 9.23 -7.63
N SER A 179 -15.90 9.63 -8.76
CA SER A 179 -15.60 8.72 -9.88
C SER A 179 -14.63 7.62 -9.44
N LEU A 180 -13.56 7.97 -8.73
CA LEU A 180 -12.61 7.05 -8.09
C LEU A 180 -13.30 6.04 -7.17
N HIS A 181 -14.05 6.54 -6.19
CA HIS A 181 -14.73 5.71 -5.21
C HIS A 181 -15.72 4.74 -5.87
N ARG A 182 -16.51 5.21 -6.86
CA ARG A 182 -17.45 4.38 -7.62
C ARG A 182 -16.81 3.40 -8.58
N THR A 183 -15.73 3.78 -9.26
CA THR A 183 -15.11 2.95 -10.30
C THR A 183 -14.26 1.84 -9.70
N TYR A 184 -13.74 2.05 -8.50
CA TYR A 184 -12.72 1.19 -7.93
C TYR A 184 -13.14 0.40 -6.70
N PHE A 185 -14.18 0.81 -5.98
CA PHE A 185 -14.49 0.21 -4.68
C PHE A 185 -16.00 0.01 -4.38
N ILE A 186 -16.90 0.42 -5.27
CA ILE A 186 -18.35 0.08 -5.24
C ILE A 186 -18.62 -0.99 -6.29
#